data_AF-A0A2K5PMW6-F1
#
_entry.id   AF-A0A2K5PMW6-F1
#
_cell.length_a   1.000
_cell.length_b   1.000
_cell.length_c   1.000
_cell.angle_alpha   90.00
_cell.angle_beta   90.00
_cell.angle_gamma   90.00
#
_symmetry.space_group_name_H-M   'P 1'
#
loop_
_entity.id
_entity.type
_entity.pdbx_description
1 polymer ?
#
loop_
_entity_poly.entity_id
_entity_poly.type
_entity_poly.pdbx_seq_one_letter_code
_entity_poly.pdbx_strand_id
1 'polypeptide(L)'
;MESQEPLISEGEWVKLEKTTYMDPTGKTRTWESVKRTTRKEQSADGVAVIPVLQRTLHYECIVLFPAGLIDDGETPEAAALRELEEETGYKGDVAECSPAVCMDPGLTKCTTHIVTVTINGDDAENLRPKPKGDLCLLVNSHPGTLSI
;
A
#
# COMPACT_ATOMS: atom_id res chain seq x y z
N MET A 1 -7.30 24.96 17.94
CA MET A 1 -8.52 25.37 17.23
C MET A 1 -8.77 24.31 16.19
N GLU A 2 -9.76 23.47 16.39
CA GLU A 2 -10.09 22.35 15.50
C GLU A 2 -10.59 22.93 14.17
N SER A 3 -9.90 22.65 13.07
CA SER A 3 -10.28 23.13 11.75
C SER A 3 -11.59 22.46 11.34
N GLN A 4 -12.66 23.23 11.14
CA GLN A 4 -13.87 22.71 10.51
C GLN A 4 -13.59 22.38 9.04
N GLU A 5 -13.85 21.13 8.66
CA GLU A 5 -13.71 20.62 7.29
C GLU A 5 -15.11 20.36 6.72
N PRO A 6 -15.79 21.40 6.18
CA PRO A 6 -17.11 21.23 5.59
C PRO A 6 -17.08 20.20 4.44
N LEU A 7 -17.97 19.22 4.54
CA LEU A 7 -18.21 18.20 3.52
C LEU A 7 -18.81 18.84 2.26
N ILE A 8 -18.23 18.54 1.09
CA ILE A 8 -18.79 18.94 -0.22
C ILE A 8 -19.68 17.82 -0.77
N SER A 9 -19.17 16.59 -0.80
CA SER A 9 -19.87 15.42 -1.32
C SER A 9 -19.29 14.13 -0.75
N GLU A 10 -20.11 13.10 -0.60
CA GLU A 10 -19.73 11.80 -0.06
C GLU A 10 -20.35 10.68 -0.90
N GLY A 11 -19.53 9.72 -1.30
CA GLY A 11 -19.95 8.45 -1.90
C GLY A 11 -19.58 7.29 -0.99
N GLU A 12 -19.82 6.06 -1.47
CA GLU A 12 -19.58 4.84 -0.68
C GLU A 12 -18.10 4.66 -0.28
N TRP A 13 -17.15 5.04 -1.15
CA TRP A 13 -15.72 4.75 -0.98
C TRP A 13 -14.85 5.99 -0.74
N VAL A 14 -15.31 7.17 -1.15
CA VAL A 14 -14.55 8.42 -1.10
C VAL A 14 -15.46 9.60 -0.75
N LYS A 15 -14.88 10.61 -0.11
CA LYS A 15 -15.52 11.89 0.16
C LYS A 15 -14.62 13.06 -0.18
N LEU A 16 -15.25 14.16 -0.58
CA LEU A 16 -14.64 15.43 -0.93
C LEU A 16 -14.97 16.46 0.15
N GLU A 17 -13.95 17.11 0.69
CA GLU A 17 -14.07 18.09 1.77
C GLU A 17 -13.33 19.38 1.42
N LYS A 18 -13.81 20.49 1.96
CA LYS A 18 -13.17 21.79 1.83
C LYS A 18 -12.49 22.17 3.14
N THR A 19 -11.16 22.12 3.17
CA THR A 19 -10.37 22.50 4.33
C THR A 19 -10.12 24.01 4.32
N THR A 20 -10.39 24.69 5.43
CA THR A 20 -10.03 26.10 5.62
C THR A 20 -8.81 26.20 6.53
N TYR A 21 -7.78 26.92 6.09
CA TYR A 21 -6.53 27.08 6.84
C TYR A 21 -6.02 28.52 6.79
N MET A 22 -5.15 28.88 7.73
CA MET A 22 -4.46 30.16 7.76
C MET A 22 -3.05 29.97 7.22
N ASP A 23 -2.67 30.77 6.23
CA ASP A 23 -1.30 30.76 5.70
C ASP A 23 -0.31 31.46 6.64
N PRO A 24 1.02 31.35 6.42
CA PRO A 24 2.01 31.99 7.29
C PRO A 24 1.92 33.52 7.37
N THR A 25 1.18 34.17 6.47
CA THR A 25 0.95 35.63 6.49
C THR A 25 -0.30 36.02 7.28
N GLY A 26 -1.01 35.05 7.85
CA GLY A 26 -2.27 35.26 8.57
C GLY A 26 -3.50 35.32 7.66
N LYS A 27 -3.36 35.03 6.36
CA LYS A 27 -4.49 35.06 5.42
C LYS A 27 -5.21 33.72 5.39
N THR A 28 -6.53 33.77 5.54
CA THR A 28 -7.40 32.59 5.39
C THR A 28 -7.46 32.14 3.94
N ARG A 29 -7.26 30.83 3.72
CA ARG A 29 -7.33 30.14 2.43
C ARG A 29 -8.19 28.89 2.54
N THR A 30 -8.59 28.38 1.38
CA THR A 30 -9.35 27.14 1.27
C THR A 30 -8.64 26.17 0.35
N TRP A 31 -8.78 24.87 0.63
CA TRP A 31 -8.24 23.78 -0.16
C TRP A 31 -9.29 22.67 -0.28
N GLU A 32 -9.39 22.03 -1.43
CA GLU A 32 -10.27 20.87 -1.63
C GLU A 32 -9.44 19.60 -1.50
N SER A 33 -9.89 18.66 -0.68
CA SER A 33 -9.15 17.43 -0.37
C SER A 33 -10.06 16.21 -0.41
N VAL A 34 -9.51 15.08 -0.81
CA VAL A 34 -10.19 13.78 -0.87
C VAL A 34 -9.79 12.90 0.32
N LYS A 35 -10.75 12.15 0.86
CA LYS A 35 -10.53 11.11 1.88
C LYS A 35 -11.27 9.82 1.52
N ARG A 36 -10.78 8.68 2.00
CA ARG A 36 -11.56 7.44 2.02
C ARG A 36 -12.62 7.49 3.11
N THR A 37 -13.79 6.93 2.84
CA THR A 37 -14.88 6.74 3.83
C THR A 37 -14.68 5.47 4.66
N THR A 38 -13.83 4.55 4.19
CA THR A 38 -13.56 3.26 4.83
C THR A 38 -12.55 3.33 5.97
N ARG A 39 -11.86 4.47 6.14
CA ARG A 39 -10.82 4.62 7.15
C ARG A 39 -11.43 4.64 8.56
N LYS A 40 -11.10 3.65 9.39
CA LYS A 40 -11.46 3.55 10.81
C LYS A 40 -10.32 4.06 11.71
N GLU A 41 -10.33 3.72 13.01
CA GLU A 41 -9.22 3.96 13.94
C GLU A 41 -8.00 3.06 13.62
N GLN A 42 -7.36 3.34 12.49
CA GLN A 42 -6.20 2.61 11.96
C GLN A 42 -5.00 3.54 11.79
N SER A 43 -3.78 2.98 11.83
CA SER A 43 -2.54 3.74 11.70
C SER A 43 -2.35 4.37 10.31
N ALA A 44 -2.83 3.70 9.26
CA ALA A 44 -2.87 4.20 7.87
C ALA A 44 -4.10 3.63 7.14
N ASP A 45 -4.34 4.06 5.89
CA ASP A 45 -5.42 3.51 5.05
C ASP A 45 -5.07 2.14 4.46
N GLY A 46 -3.78 1.85 4.26
CA GLY A 46 -3.33 0.64 3.58
C GLY A 46 -1.84 0.36 3.78
N VAL A 47 -1.36 -0.61 3.02
CA VAL A 47 0.05 -1.01 2.95
C VAL A 47 0.51 -1.09 1.50
N ALA A 48 1.81 -0.85 1.29
CA ALA A 48 2.53 -1.18 0.09
C ALA A 48 3.73 -2.06 0.48
N VAL A 49 3.85 -3.22 -0.13
CA VAL A 49 4.84 -4.24 0.20
C VAL A 49 6.04 -4.08 -0.72
N ILE A 50 7.26 -4.05 -0.18
CA ILE A 50 8.52 -4.20 -0.90
C ILE A 50 9.00 -5.66 -0.74
N PRO A 51 8.60 -6.58 -1.63
CA PRO A 51 9.05 -7.96 -1.58
C PRO A 51 10.49 -8.13 -2.11
N VAL A 52 11.37 -8.64 -1.25
CA VAL A 52 12.76 -8.97 -1.57
C VAL A 52 12.89 -10.49 -1.67
N LEU A 53 12.91 -11.02 -2.90
CA LEU A 53 13.09 -12.45 -3.17
C LEU A 53 14.58 -12.80 -3.12
N GLN A 54 14.93 -13.71 -2.22
CA GLN A 54 16.29 -14.17 -2.01
C GLN A 54 16.41 -15.63 -2.44
N ARG A 55 17.31 -15.92 -3.38
CA ARG A 55 17.73 -17.28 -3.72
C ARG A 55 19.22 -17.42 -3.45
N THR A 56 19.67 -18.63 -3.15
CA THR A 56 21.07 -18.95 -2.76
C THR A 56 22.13 -18.37 -3.70
N LEU A 57 21.80 -18.10 -4.97
CA LEU A 57 22.73 -17.54 -5.95
C LEU A 57 22.33 -16.18 -6.54
N HIS A 58 21.11 -15.68 -6.32
CA HIS A 58 20.63 -14.41 -6.89
C HIS A 58 19.71 -13.66 -5.91
N TYR A 59 19.87 -12.34 -5.82
CA TYR A 59 18.87 -11.45 -5.21
C TYR A 59 17.98 -10.89 -6.32
N GLU A 60 16.68 -11.18 -6.25
CA GLU A 60 15.67 -10.65 -7.16
C GLU A 60 14.75 -9.71 -6.34
N CYS A 61 14.70 -8.44 -6.71
CA CYS A 61 13.63 -7.57 -6.23
C CYS A 61 12.45 -7.75 -7.17
N ILE A 62 11.28 -8.13 -6.64
CA ILE A 62 10.06 -8.17 -7.46
C ILE A 62 9.66 -6.71 -7.69
N VAL A 63 9.58 -6.30 -8.97
CA VAL A 63 9.43 -4.89 -9.40
C VAL A 63 7.99 -4.37 -9.22
N LEU A 64 7.13 -5.13 -8.54
CA LEU A 64 5.75 -4.75 -8.25
C LEU A 64 5.57 -4.76 -6.74
N PHE A 65 4.87 -3.75 -6.24
CA PHE A 65 4.60 -3.60 -4.82
C PHE A 65 3.17 -4.07 -4.55
N PRO A 66 2.96 -5.30 -4.03
CA PRO A 66 1.65 -5.70 -3.56
C PRO A 66 1.09 -4.67 -2.61
N ALA A 67 -0.20 -4.36 -2.72
CA ALA A 67 -0.76 -3.28 -1.95
C ALA A 67 -2.25 -3.46 -1.72
N GLY A 68 -2.69 -3.13 -0.51
CA GLY A 68 -4.10 -3.20 -0.17
C GLY A 68 -4.45 -2.46 1.10
N LEU A 69 -5.71 -2.53 1.48
CA LEU A 69 -6.22 -1.85 2.66
C LEU A 69 -5.91 -2.67 3.92
N ILE A 70 -5.72 -1.98 5.03
CA ILE A 70 -5.58 -2.64 6.35
C ILE A 70 -6.98 -2.97 6.85
N ASP A 71 -7.21 -4.23 7.22
CA ASP A 71 -8.50 -4.65 7.78
C ASP A 71 -8.68 -4.16 9.24
N ASP A 72 -9.90 -4.25 9.74
CA ASP A 72 -10.24 -3.78 11.09
C ASP A 72 -9.55 -4.64 12.16
N GLY A 73 -8.72 -4.02 13.00
CA GLY A 73 -7.88 -4.71 13.99
C GLY A 73 -6.65 -5.42 13.42
N GLU A 74 -6.40 -5.33 12.10
CA GLU A 74 -5.21 -5.89 11.46
C GLU A 74 -4.00 -4.96 11.66
N THR A 75 -2.81 -5.53 11.88
CA THR A 75 -1.58 -4.73 11.91
C THR A 75 -1.06 -4.50 10.49
N PRO A 76 -0.32 -3.41 10.21
CA PRO A 76 0.28 -3.20 8.89
C PRO A 76 1.14 -4.37 8.41
N GLU A 77 1.89 -5.00 9.32
CA GLU A 77 2.71 -6.17 9.04
C GLU A 77 1.87 -7.38 8.61
N ALA A 78 0.75 -7.63 9.29
CA ALA A 78 -0.16 -8.71 8.94
C ALA A 78 -0.83 -8.47 7.58
N ALA A 79 -1.30 -7.24 7.35
CA ALA A 79 -1.87 -6.82 6.07
C ALA A 79 -0.86 -7.01 4.92
N ALA A 80 0.40 -6.61 5.13
CA ALA A 80 1.46 -6.76 4.12
C ALA A 80 1.72 -8.22 3.74
N LEU A 81 1.77 -9.13 4.72
CA LEU A 81 1.95 -10.56 4.46
C LEU A 81 0.73 -11.16 3.75
N ARG A 82 -0.49 -10.75 4.14
CA ARG A 82 -1.74 -11.19 3.49
C ARG A 82 -1.80 -10.75 2.04
N GLU A 83 -1.61 -9.46 1.76
CA GLU A 83 -1.63 -8.90 0.40
C GLU A 83 -0.53 -9.51 -0.48
N LEU A 84 0.67 -9.73 0.07
CA LEU A 84 1.73 -10.45 -0.64
C LEU A 84 1.28 -11.85 -1.07
N GLU A 85 0.70 -12.62 -0.14
CA GLU A 85 0.26 -14.00 -0.43
C GLU A 85 -0.94 -14.01 -1.39
N GLU A 86 -1.88 -13.09 -1.25
CA GLU A 86 -3.07 -12.99 -2.09
C GLU A 86 -2.73 -12.63 -3.54
N GLU A 87 -1.88 -11.62 -3.76
CA GLU A 87 -1.57 -11.11 -5.10
C GLU A 87 -0.45 -11.88 -5.81
N THR A 88 0.47 -12.49 -5.06
CA THR A 88 1.65 -13.14 -5.66
C THR A 88 1.73 -14.63 -5.38
N GLY A 89 1.13 -15.09 -4.27
CA GLY A 89 1.29 -16.44 -3.75
C GLY A 89 2.60 -16.70 -3.00
N TYR A 90 3.49 -15.70 -2.88
CA TYR A 90 4.70 -15.82 -2.07
C TYR A 90 4.39 -15.68 -0.59
N LYS A 91 5.22 -16.32 0.23
CA LYS A 91 5.25 -16.15 1.67
C LYS A 91 6.62 -15.69 2.11
N GLY A 92 6.65 -14.78 3.08
CA GLY A 92 7.89 -14.23 3.59
C GLY A 92 7.73 -13.71 5.01
N ASP A 93 8.79 -13.09 5.48
CA ASP A 93 8.90 -12.52 6.82
C ASP A 93 9.09 -11.01 6.73
N VAL A 94 8.45 -10.27 7.63
CA VAL A 94 8.61 -8.82 7.69
C VAL A 94 10.02 -8.48 8.16
N ALA A 95 10.73 -7.70 7.34
CA ALA A 95 12.04 -7.16 7.68
C ALA A 95 11.92 -5.78 8.33
N GLU A 96 11.05 -4.92 7.79
CA GLU A 96 10.85 -3.54 8.28
C GLU A 96 9.45 -3.03 7.93
N CYS A 97 8.90 -2.20 8.81
CA CYS A 97 7.63 -1.49 8.60
C CYS A 97 7.86 0.01 8.85
N SER A 98 7.57 0.85 7.85
CA SER A 98 7.71 2.30 7.99
C SER A 98 6.63 2.88 8.92
N PRO A 99 6.81 4.12 9.43
CA PRO A 99 5.67 4.93 9.87
C PRO A 99 4.66 5.14 8.72
N ALA A 100 3.46 5.63 9.04
CA ALA A 100 2.50 6.01 8.01
C ALA A 100 3.03 7.17 7.15
N VAL A 101 3.06 6.98 5.83
CA VAL A 101 3.51 7.98 4.85
C VAL A 101 2.34 8.40 3.94
N CYS A 102 2.30 9.67 3.55
CA CYS A 102 1.26 10.20 2.68
C CYS A 102 1.44 9.75 1.22
N MET A 103 0.34 9.42 0.54
CA MET A 103 0.37 9.03 -0.88
C MET A 103 0.39 10.24 -1.82
N ASP A 104 -0.50 11.20 -1.58
CA ASP A 104 -0.55 12.46 -2.32
C ASP A 104 -1.00 13.56 -1.34
N PRO A 105 -0.07 14.20 -0.62
CA PRO A 105 -0.41 15.18 0.41
C PRO A 105 -1.02 16.48 -0.17
N GLY A 106 -0.91 16.71 -1.48
CA GLY A 106 -1.49 17.87 -2.15
C GLY A 106 -2.97 17.69 -2.46
N LEU A 107 -3.47 16.45 -2.53
CA LEU A 107 -4.84 16.16 -2.95
C LEU A 107 -5.61 15.31 -1.95
N THR A 108 -4.96 14.33 -1.33
CA THR A 108 -5.61 13.30 -0.52
C THR A 108 -5.07 13.29 0.90
N LYS A 109 -5.87 12.79 1.85
CA LYS A 109 -5.36 12.42 3.19
C LYS A 109 -5.02 10.94 3.30
N CYS A 110 -4.91 10.24 2.17
CA CYS A 110 -4.57 8.83 2.14
C CYS A 110 -3.14 8.60 2.60
N THR A 111 -2.97 7.63 3.48
CA THR A 111 -1.70 7.22 4.08
C THR A 111 -1.49 5.73 3.88
N THR A 112 -0.23 5.31 3.74
CA THR A 112 0.16 3.91 3.62
C THR A 112 1.33 3.60 4.56
N HIS A 113 1.47 2.34 4.98
CA HIS A 113 2.74 1.82 5.47
C HIS A 113 3.51 1.18 4.33
N ILE A 114 4.81 1.46 4.22
CA ILE A 114 5.70 0.71 3.34
C ILE A 114 6.32 -0.41 4.16
N VAL A 115 6.09 -1.65 3.75
CA VAL A 115 6.53 -2.84 4.50
C VAL A 115 7.49 -3.64 3.64
N THR A 116 8.73 -3.79 4.10
CA THR A 116 9.72 -4.65 3.41
C THR A 116 9.53 -6.08 3.90
N VAL A 117 9.34 -7.01 2.97
CA VAL A 117 9.16 -8.43 3.26
C VAL A 117 10.25 -9.22 2.56
N THR A 118 11.00 -10.03 3.31
CA THR A 118 11.99 -10.95 2.75
C THR A 118 11.34 -12.29 2.44
N ILE A 119 11.55 -12.79 1.22
CA ILE A 119 11.01 -14.05 0.74
C ILE A 119 12.19 -14.99 0.47
N ASN A 120 12.19 -16.15 1.12
CA ASN A 120 13.13 -17.20 0.77
C ASN A 120 12.60 -17.98 -0.45
N GLY A 121 13.21 -17.72 -1.60
CA GLY A 121 12.84 -18.33 -2.88
C GLY A 121 13.29 -19.79 -3.05
N ASP A 122 14.09 -20.32 -2.12
CA ASP A 122 14.53 -21.71 -2.12
C ASP A 122 13.62 -22.62 -1.28
N ASP A 123 12.72 -22.04 -0.47
CA ASP A 123 11.73 -22.81 0.29
C ASP A 123 10.67 -23.43 -0.64
N ALA A 124 10.29 -24.67 -0.33
CA ALA A 124 9.43 -25.47 -1.19
C ALA A 124 8.08 -24.79 -1.53
N GLU A 125 7.56 -23.96 -0.63
CA GLU A 125 6.31 -23.21 -0.85
C GLU A 125 6.45 -22.02 -1.81
N ASN A 126 7.65 -21.46 -1.95
CA ASN A 126 7.95 -20.31 -2.79
C ASN A 126 8.55 -20.69 -4.17
N LEU A 127 8.74 -21.99 -4.45
CA LEU A 127 9.25 -22.46 -5.74
C LEU A 127 8.26 -22.22 -6.90
N ARG A 128 6.95 -22.28 -6.61
CA ARG A 128 5.86 -22.13 -7.58
C ARG A 128 4.67 -21.42 -6.92
N PRO A 129 4.83 -20.15 -6.54
CA PRO A 129 3.76 -19.39 -5.91
C PRO A 129 2.59 -19.24 -6.88
N LYS A 130 1.37 -19.22 -6.34
CA LYS A 130 0.15 -19.03 -7.12
C LYS A 130 -0.69 -17.93 -6.47
N PRO A 131 -0.94 -16.82 -7.18
CA PRO A 131 -1.89 -15.80 -6.72
C PRO A 131 -3.27 -16.40 -6.43
N LYS A 132 -3.98 -15.82 -5.46
CA LYS A 132 -5.34 -16.23 -5.08
C LYS A 132 -6.45 -15.49 -5.86
N GLY A 133 -6.10 -14.61 -6.81
CA GLY A 133 -7.05 -13.88 -7.66
C GLY A 133 -6.51 -13.50 -9.05
N ASP A 134 -7.34 -12.84 -9.86
CA ASP A 134 -7.06 -12.46 -11.26
C ASP A 134 -6.12 -11.24 -11.40
N LEU A 135 -5.80 -10.55 -10.30
CA LEU A 135 -4.92 -9.39 -10.31
C LEU A 135 -3.45 -9.84 -10.30
N CYS A 136 -3.01 -10.46 -11.40
CA CYS A 136 -1.64 -10.85 -11.61
C CYS A 136 -1.03 -9.96 -12.70
N LEU A 137 -0.29 -8.92 -12.29
CA LEU A 137 0.60 -8.19 -13.20
C LEU A 137 2.04 -8.72 -13.13
N LEU A 138 2.29 -9.99 -12.83
CA LEU A 138 3.67 -10.52 -12.81
C LEU A 138 4.37 -10.29 -14.16
N VAL A 139 5.26 -9.29 -14.23
CA VAL A 139 6.26 -9.18 -15.29
C VAL A 139 7.35 -10.18 -14.95
N ASN A 140 7.26 -11.38 -15.53
CA ASN A 140 8.34 -12.35 -15.46
C ASN A 140 9.58 -11.75 -16.13
N SER A 141 10.59 -11.36 -15.35
CA SER A 141 11.95 -11.19 -15.85
C SER A 141 12.58 -12.57 -16.07
N HIS A 142 12.05 -13.34 -17.04
CA HIS A 142 12.77 -14.46 -17.60
C HIS A 142 13.72 -13.93 -18.70
N PRO A 143 15.04 -14.12 -18.60
CA PRO A 143 15.90 -13.98 -19.76
C PRO A 143 15.69 -15.22 -20.64
N GLY A 144 14.80 -15.13 -21.63
CA GLY A 144 14.90 -16.04 -22.79
C GLY A 144 13.65 -16.71 -23.34
N THR A 145 12.58 -15.97 -23.62
CA THR A 145 11.68 -16.32 -24.73
C THR A 145 10.81 -15.12 -25.14
N LEU A 146 11.30 -14.33 -26.09
CA LEU A 146 10.43 -13.59 -27.01
C LEU A 146 10.27 -14.47 -28.26
N SER A 147 9.04 -14.93 -28.49
CA SER A 147 8.58 -15.28 -29.83
C SER A 147 7.36 -14.42 -30.10
N ILE A 148 7.51 -13.56 -31.10
CA ILE A 148 6.52 -12.70 -31.77
C ILE A 148 5.17 -13.37 -32.01
#